data_AF-A0A7U6KI02-F1
#
_entry.id   AF-A0A7U6KI02-F1
#
_cell.length_a   1.000
_cell.length_b   1.000
_cell.length_c   1.000
_cell.angle_alpha   90.00
_cell.angle_beta   90.00
_cell.angle_gamma   90.00
#
_symmetry.space_group_name_H-M   'P 1'
#
loop_
_entity.id
_entity.type
_entity.pdbx_description
1 polymer ?
#
loop_
_entity_poly.entity_id
_entity_poly.type
_entity_poly.pdbx_seq_one_letter_code
_entity_poly.pdbx_strand_id
1 'polypeptide(L)'
;MLNLLVFRERVKSVYQKYQQYIKPLAKFIMSLVIFLLINTRMGFDSRLGSLPIVILLSVLCAFTPSSILVLLASLITVAQVYAVSQFLAIIALLILLILYLVFIRFTPGQGIVVLAVPIMYCLKIPAVVPLLMGIVATPLAIIPVSCGTIAYYLFRTLKDATTIATSKSVDDVLALYKTVIENLINNKALILALVSFAVIIIVVYVMKSFTMDHAFELAIITGGVANILIVLIGDFVFNATNQIILMIIGTIISVAIVYVIQFFRLTLEYTAVERVQFEDDEYYYYVKAVPKVKVTTPEMSVKRYTTPQHVKVNETTEENEIDEFSDTQTNINLEDIRRD
;
A
#
# COMPACT_ATOMS: atom_id res chain seq x y z
N MET A 1 21.81 -12.19 -3.84
CA MET A 1 21.36 -10.92 -3.22
C MET A 1 21.49 -9.72 -4.15
N LEU A 2 22.64 -9.52 -4.81
CA LEU A 2 22.87 -8.37 -5.71
C LEU A 2 21.79 -8.21 -6.80
N ASN A 3 21.40 -9.29 -7.48
CA ASN A 3 20.39 -9.24 -8.54
C ASN A 3 19.01 -8.74 -8.07
N LEU A 4 18.59 -9.07 -6.84
CA LEU A 4 17.31 -8.62 -6.30
C LEU A 4 17.33 -7.12 -5.99
N LEU A 5 18.48 -6.62 -5.50
CA LEU A 5 18.70 -5.19 -5.25
C LEU A 5 18.77 -4.39 -6.55
N VAL A 6 19.45 -4.90 -7.58
CA VAL A 6 19.49 -4.30 -8.93
C VAL A 6 18.08 -4.27 -9.54
N PHE A 7 17.31 -5.36 -9.42
CA PHE A 7 15.93 -5.41 -9.88
C PHE A 7 15.07 -4.35 -9.19
N ARG A 8 15.16 -4.25 -7.86
CA ARG A 8 14.45 -3.24 -7.07
C ARG A 8 14.78 -1.82 -7.55
N GLU A 9 16.06 -1.49 -7.73
CA GLU A 9 16.46 -0.13 -8.13
C GLU A 9 15.98 0.19 -9.55
N ARG A 10 16.01 -0.79 -10.47
CA ARG A 10 15.40 -0.64 -11.81
C ARG A 10 13.90 -0.34 -11.71
N VAL A 11 13.13 -1.12 -10.95
CA VAL A 11 11.68 -0.90 -10.78
C VAL A 11 11.40 0.49 -10.18
N LYS A 12 12.18 0.88 -9.17
CA LYS A 12 12.05 2.18 -8.51
C LYS A 12 12.37 3.34 -9.45
N SER A 13 13.42 3.23 -10.27
CA SER A 13 13.81 4.23 -11.25
C SER A 13 12.71 4.45 -12.31
N VAL A 14 12.08 3.36 -12.78
CA VAL A 14 10.94 3.42 -13.71
C VAL A 14 9.75 4.10 -13.03
N TYR A 15 9.43 3.72 -11.79
CA TYR A 15 8.34 4.36 -11.05
C TYR A 15 8.56 5.87 -10.85
N GLN A 16 9.78 6.29 -10.51
CA GLN A 16 10.12 7.70 -10.35
C GLN A 16 10.03 8.47 -11.67
N LYS A 17 10.53 7.90 -12.77
CA LYS A 17 10.49 8.51 -14.10
C LYS A 17 9.06 8.73 -14.61
N TYR A 18 8.15 7.78 -14.36
CA TYR A 18 6.78 7.83 -14.87
C TYR A 18 5.73 8.14 -13.78
N GLN A 19 6.15 8.68 -12.64
CA GLN A 19 5.27 8.89 -11.47
C GLN A 19 4.02 9.73 -11.80
N GLN A 20 4.15 10.70 -12.70
CA GLN A 20 3.04 11.56 -13.15
C GLN A 20 1.92 10.76 -13.84
N TYR A 21 2.25 9.67 -14.54
CA TYR A 21 1.29 8.81 -15.23
C TYR A 21 0.83 7.62 -14.37
N ILE A 22 1.75 7.04 -13.59
CA ILE A 22 1.46 5.86 -12.75
C ILE A 22 0.48 6.22 -11.63
N LYS A 23 0.58 7.41 -11.02
CA LYS A 23 -0.32 7.82 -9.92
C LYS A 23 -1.80 7.89 -10.35
N PRO A 24 -2.18 8.63 -11.40
CA PRO A 24 -3.57 8.61 -11.90
C PRO A 24 -4.01 7.21 -12.33
N LEU A 25 -3.15 6.45 -13.01
CA LEU A 25 -3.49 5.09 -13.46
C LEU A 25 -3.77 4.15 -12.28
N ALA A 26 -2.98 4.21 -11.21
CA ALA A 26 -3.23 3.42 -10.01
C ALA A 26 -4.54 3.81 -9.32
N LYS A 27 -4.87 5.12 -9.28
CA LYS A 27 -6.16 5.60 -8.79
C LYS A 27 -7.32 5.14 -9.65
N PHE A 28 -7.16 5.14 -10.97
CA PHE A 28 -8.16 4.60 -11.91
C PHE A 28 -8.43 3.12 -11.65
N ILE A 29 -7.39 2.30 -11.53
CA ILE A 29 -7.56 0.87 -11.25
C ILE A 29 -8.25 0.68 -9.91
N MET A 30 -7.86 1.43 -8.87
CA MET A 30 -8.48 1.32 -7.55
C MET A 30 -9.95 1.78 -7.55
N SER A 31 -10.27 2.89 -8.22
CA SER A 31 -11.64 3.39 -8.38
C SER A 31 -12.51 2.41 -9.18
N LEU A 32 -11.95 1.76 -10.20
CA LEU A 32 -12.63 0.74 -10.98
C LEU A 32 -12.94 -0.50 -10.15
N VAL A 33 -11.97 -1.00 -9.38
CA VAL A 33 -12.17 -2.15 -8.49
C VAL A 33 -13.25 -1.84 -7.44
N ILE A 34 -13.23 -0.66 -6.80
CA ILE A 34 -14.23 -0.33 -5.77
C ILE A 34 -15.64 -0.19 -6.37
N PHE A 35 -15.79 0.44 -7.54
CA PHE A 35 -17.12 0.57 -8.17
C PHE A 35 -17.65 -0.77 -8.69
N LEU A 36 -16.79 -1.63 -9.25
CA LEU A 36 -17.17 -3.01 -9.57
C LEU A 36 -17.55 -3.81 -8.32
N LEU A 37 -16.85 -3.61 -7.21
CA LEU A 37 -17.15 -4.28 -5.95
C LEU A 37 -18.50 -3.85 -5.38
N ILE A 38 -18.78 -2.54 -5.39
CA ILE A 38 -20.10 -2.01 -4.99
C ILE A 38 -21.18 -2.62 -5.89
N ASN A 39 -20.98 -2.63 -7.20
CA ASN A 39 -21.95 -3.15 -8.16
C ASN A 39 -22.18 -4.67 -8.00
N THR A 40 -21.13 -5.47 -7.86
CA THR A 40 -21.27 -6.93 -7.70
C THR A 40 -21.84 -7.34 -6.35
N ARG A 41 -21.60 -6.55 -5.29
CA ARG A 41 -22.09 -6.87 -3.94
C ARG A 41 -23.52 -6.38 -3.69
N MET A 42 -23.87 -5.18 -4.16
CA MET A 42 -25.21 -4.61 -4.02
C MET A 42 -26.08 -4.86 -5.26
N GLY A 43 -25.64 -4.40 -6.43
CA GLY A 43 -26.23 -4.74 -7.73
C GLY A 43 -27.72 -4.45 -7.86
N PHE A 44 -28.22 -3.45 -7.16
CA PHE A 44 -29.65 -3.18 -7.05
C PHE A 44 -30.19 -2.43 -8.28
N ASP A 45 -29.44 -1.45 -8.80
CA ASP A 45 -29.78 -0.73 -10.02
C ASP A 45 -28.86 -1.12 -11.18
N SER A 46 -29.47 -1.75 -12.20
CA SER A 46 -28.81 -2.15 -13.44
C SER A 46 -28.28 -0.98 -14.27
N ARG A 47 -28.87 0.23 -14.14
CA ARG A 47 -28.41 1.43 -14.84
C ARG A 47 -27.09 1.91 -14.26
N LEU A 48 -27.03 2.10 -12.94
CA LEU A 48 -25.80 2.50 -12.24
C LEU A 48 -24.71 1.42 -12.28
N GLY A 49 -25.12 0.16 -12.41
CA GLY A 49 -24.22 -0.98 -12.57
C GLY A 49 -23.68 -1.20 -13.99
N SER A 50 -24.08 -0.37 -14.96
CA SER A 50 -23.61 -0.54 -16.34
C SER A 50 -22.11 -0.27 -16.46
N LEU A 51 -21.40 -1.16 -17.15
CA LEU A 51 -19.95 -1.09 -17.32
C LEU A 51 -19.46 0.28 -17.84
N PRO A 52 -20.13 0.94 -18.81
CA PRO A 52 -19.71 2.26 -19.28
C PRO A 52 -19.73 3.34 -18.19
N ILE A 53 -20.76 3.34 -17.33
CA ILE A 53 -20.87 4.32 -16.24
C ILE A 53 -19.77 4.09 -15.21
N VAL A 54 -19.53 2.83 -14.84
CA VAL A 54 -18.45 2.47 -13.91
C VAL A 54 -17.10 2.95 -14.44
N ILE A 55 -16.79 2.69 -15.72
CA ILE A 55 -15.54 3.12 -16.35
C ILE A 55 -15.43 4.65 -16.36
N LEU A 56 -16.48 5.36 -16.81
CA LEU A 56 -16.49 6.82 -16.88
C LEU A 56 -16.20 7.45 -15.51
N LEU A 57 -16.88 6.94 -14.47
CA LEU A 57 -16.71 7.43 -13.12
C LEU A 57 -15.32 7.11 -12.56
N SER A 58 -14.77 5.93 -12.89
CA SER A 58 -13.41 5.56 -12.52
C SER A 58 -12.36 6.49 -13.14
N VAL A 59 -12.54 6.87 -14.42
CA VAL A 59 -11.67 7.83 -15.11
C VAL A 59 -11.74 9.19 -14.43
N LEU A 60 -12.94 9.67 -14.09
CA LEU A 60 -13.11 10.92 -13.37
C LEU A 60 -12.34 10.89 -12.02
N CYS A 61 -12.49 9.79 -11.27
CA CYS A 61 -11.80 9.60 -10.00
C CYS A 61 -10.26 9.60 -10.11
N ALA A 62 -9.70 9.19 -11.26
CA ALA A 62 -8.26 9.11 -11.48
C ALA A 62 -7.54 10.45 -11.28
N PHE A 63 -8.22 11.55 -11.64
CA PHE A 63 -7.68 12.91 -11.60
C PHE A 63 -8.07 13.68 -10.32
N THR A 64 -8.92 13.10 -9.47
CA THR A 64 -9.41 13.76 -8.26
C THR A 64 -8.54 13.48 -7.02
N PRO A 65 -8.60 14.33 -5.98
CA PRO A 65 -8.09 14.03 -4.65
C PRO A 65 -8.70 12.75 -4.08
N SER A 66 -7.94 12.03 -3.25
CA SER A 66 -8.40 10.77 -2.62
C SER A 66 -9.68 10.94 -1.81
N SER A 67 -9.91 12.11 -1.20
CA SER A 67 -11.13 12.40 -0.45
C SER A 67 -12.38 12.40 -1.32
N ILE A 68 -12.29 12.96 -2.53
CA ILE A 68 -13.42 13.00 -3.47
C ILE A 68 -13.77 11.59 -3.92
N LEU A 69 -12.78 10.71 -4.10
CA LEU A 69 -12.99 9.30 -4.43
C LEU A 69 -13.84 8.59 -3.36
N VAL A 70 -13.55 8.82 -2.07
CA VAL A 70 -14.35 8.27 -0.95
C VAL A 70 -15.78 8.79 -0.99
N LEU A 71 -15.96 10.09 -1.24
CA LEU A 71 -17.29 10.71 -1.35
C LEU A 71 -18.08 10.16 -2.54
N LEU A 72 -17.45 9.99 -3.70
CA LEU A 72 -18.13 9.41 -4.87
C LEU A 72 -18.51 7.95 -4.62
N ALA A 73 -17.63 7.16 -3.99
CA ALA A 73 -17.93 5.79 -3.61
C ALA A 73 -19.11 5.71 -2.61
N SER A 74 -19.17 6.61 -1.63
CA SER A 74 -20.30 6.65 -0.68
C SER A 74 -21.61 7.05 -1.37
N LEU A 75 -21.58 8.05 -2.25
CA LEU A 75 -22.77 8.49 -3.01
C LEU A 75 -23.32 7.38 -3.92
N ILE A 76 -22.47 6.65 -4.62
CA ILE A 76 -22.91 5.51 -5.46
C ILE A 76 -23.53 4.42 -4.60
N THR A 77 -22.92 4.14 -3.44
CA THR A 77 -23.47 3.14 -2.51
C THR A 77 -24.88 3.55 -2.07
N VAL A 78 -25.06 4.81 -1.68
CA VAL A 78 -26.38 5.34 -1.30
C VAL A 78 -27.36 5.27 -2.48
N ALA A 79 -26.92 5.62 -3.69
CA ALA A 79 -27.77 5.58 -4.88
C ALA A 79 -28.22 4.15 -5.24
N GLN A 80 -27.34 3.16 -5.07
CA GLN A 80 -27.69 1.74 -5.23
C GLN A 80 -28.74 1.32 -4.20
N VAL A 81 -28.58 1.69 -2.93
CA VAL A 81 -29.57 1.38 -1.87
C VAL A 81 -30.90 2.09 -2.11
N TYR A 82 -30.86 3.32 -2.63
CA TYR A 82 -32.04 4.12 -2.94
C TYR A 82 -32.95 3.46 -3.97
N ALA A 83 -32.37 2.73 -4.93
CA ALA A 83 -33.13 1.97 -5.92
C ALA A 83 -33.97 0.84 -5.30
N VAL A 84 -33.62 0.36 -4.09
CA VAL A 84 -34.39 -0.66 -3.35
C VAL A 84 -35.33 -0.03 -2.33
N SER A 85 -34.81 0.89 -1.51
CA SER A 85 -35.56 1.49 -0.41
C SER A 85 -35.05 2.89 -0.08
N GLN A 86 -35.94 3.87 -0.21
CA GLN A 86 -35.64 5.27 0.10
C GLN A 86 -35.29 5.47 1.58
N PHE A 87 -36.00 4.79 2.49
CA PHE A 87 -35.73 4.86 3.92
C PHE A 87 -34.35 4.27 4.28
N LEU A 88 -34.01 3.10 3.72
CA LEU A 88 -32.70 2.50 3.95
C LEU A 88 -31.56 3.34 3.34
N ALA A 89 -31.81 4.07 2.26
CA ALA A 89 -30.83 4.98 1.69
C ALA A 89 -30.53 6.17 2.60
N ILE A 90 -31.54 6.72 3.29
CA ILE A 90 -31.35 7.84 4.24
C ILE A 90 -30.44 7.42 5.40
N ILE A 91 -30.65 6.23 5.98
CA ILE A 91 -29.79 5.76 7.08
C ILE A 91 -28.36 5.49 6.60
N ALA A 92 -28.20 4.89 5.43
CA ALA A 92 -26.90 4.67 4.82
C ALA A 92 -26.17 5.99 4.55
N LEU A 93 -26.89 7.00 4.04
CA LEU A 93 -26.37 8.35 3.81
C LEU A 93 -25.90 8.99 5.12
N LEU A 94 -26.70 8.96 6.18
CA LEU A 94 -26.31 9.56 7.47
C LEU A 94 -25.05 8.91 8.04
N ILE A 95 -24.99 7.57 8.07
CA ILE A 95 -23.83 6.85 8.60
C ILE A 95 -22.59 7.14 7.73
N LEU A 96 -22.69 7.03 6.41
CA LEU A 96 -21.57 7.31 5.50
C LEU A 96 -21.13 8.77 5.54
N LEU A 97 -22.05 9.71 5.73
CA LEU A 97 -21.76 11.13 5.90
C LEU A 97 -20.97 11.38 7.19
N ILE A 98 -21.39 10.80 8.31
CA ILE A 98 -20.65 10.89 9.58
C ILE A 98 -19.23 10.33 9.40
N LEU A 99 -19.09 9.15 8.80
CA LEU A 99 -17.79 8.55 8.53
C LEU A 99 -16.93 9.44 7.62
N TYR A 100 -17.51 10.05 6.59
CA TYR A 100 -16.81 10.95 5.68
C TYR A 100 -16.34 12.23 6.40
N LEU A 101 -17.18 12.82 7.25
CA LEU A 101 -16.83 14.02 8.02
C LEU A 101 -15.70 13.76 9.02
N VAL A 102 -15.74 12.61 9.71
CA VAL A 102 -14.63 12.18 10.58
C VAL A 102 -13.36 11.98 9.74
N PHE A 103 -13.46 11.27 8.63
CA PHE A 103 -12.32 11.01 7.75
C PHE A 103 -11.67 12.30 7.22
N ILE A 104 -12.45 13.25 6.69
CA ILE A 104 -11.93 14.48 6.08
C ILE A 104 -11.31 15.42 7.12
N ARG A 105 -11.82 15.39 8.37
CA ARG A 105 -11.30 16.21 9.47
C ARG A 105 -9.91 15.78 9.91
N PHE A 106 -9.67 14.48 10.01
CA PHE A 106 -8.43 13.95 10.60
C PHE A 106 -7.39 13.50 9.56
N THR A 107 -7.81 12.90 8.44
CA THR A 107 -6.89 12.21 7.52
C THR A 107 -7.27 12.33 6.03
N PRO A 108 -7.53 13.54 5.49
CA PRO A 108 -8.01 13.71 4.10
C PRO A 108 -7.04 13.12 3.05
N GLY A 109 -5.73 13.10 3.33
CA GLY A 109 -4.73 12.48 2.46
C GLY A 109 -4.76 10.95 2.38
N GLN A 110 -5.52 10.27 3.26
CA GLN A 110 -5.54 8.80 3.38
C GLN A 110 -6.81 8.16 2.82
N GLY A 111 -7.52 8.81 1.89
CA GLY A 111 -8.77 8.28 1.33
C GLY A 111 -8.62 6.93 0.63
N ILE A 112 -7.44 6.66 0.07
CA ILE A 112 -7.11 5.35 -0.53
C ILE A 112 -7.16 4.24 0.53
N VAL A 113 -6.77 4.53 1.78
CA VAL A 113 -6.76 3.56 2.88
C VAL A 113 -8.18 3.16 3.25
N VAL A 114 -9.10 4.13 3.34
CA VAL A 114 -10.53 3.90 3.64
C VAL A 114 -11.14 2.90 2.66
N LEU A 115 -10.78 3.02 1.38
CA LEU A 115 -11.34 2.19 0.30
C LEU A 115 -10.56 0.88 0.10
N ALA A 116 -9.28 0.84 0.47
CA ALA A 116 -8.50 -0.39 0.45
C ALA A 116 -9.05 -1.42 1.45
N VAL A 117 -9.54 -0.98 2.61
CA VAL A 117 -10.09 -1.89 3.64
C VAL A 117 -11.20 -2.82 3.10
N PRO A 118 -12.32 -2.32 2.53
CA PRO A 118 -13.37 -3.20 2.01
C PRO A 118 -12.89 -4.12 0.87
N ILE A 119 -11.92 -3.67 0.07
CA ILE A 119 -11.29 -4.50 -0.97
C ILE A 119 -10.53 -5.66 -0.31
N MET A 120 -9.70 -5.39 0.71
CA MET A 120 -8.92 -6.41 1.41
C MET A 120 -9.80 -7.39 2.19
N TYR A 121 -10.93 -6.94 2.71
CA TYR A 121 -11.95 -7.83 3.27
C TYR A 121 -12.52 -8.79 2.22
N CYS A 122 -12.81 -8.30 1.01
CA CYS A 122 -13.29 -9.15 -0.08
C CYS A 122 -12.23 -10.17 -0.53
N LEU A 123 -10.96 -9.81 -0.47
CA LEU A 123 -9.82 -10.70 -0.75
C LEU A 123 -9.45 -11.61 0.43
N LYS A 124 -10.17 -11.53 1.56
CA LYS A 124 -9.93 -12.32 2.78
C LYS A 124 -8.54 -12.08 3.42
N ILE A 125 -7.95 -10.91 3.18
CA ILE A 125 -6.65 -10.48 3.72
C ILE A 125 -6.73 -9.09 4.39
N PRO A 126 -7.72 -8.84 5.27
CA PRO A 126 -7.96 -7.48 5.77
C PRO A 126 -6.83 -6.95 6.67
N ALA A 127 -5.98 -7.83 7.21
CA ALA A 127 -4.84 -7.47 8.05
C ALA A 127 -3.71 -6.74 7.30
N VAL A 128 -3.69 -6.75 5.95
CA VAL A 128 -2.70 -6.00 5.15
C VAL A 128 -2.70 -4.51 5.53
N VAL A 129 -3.90 -3.92 5.60
CA VAL A 129 -4.05 -2.48 5.79
C VAL A 129 -3.53 -2.00 7.15
N PRO A 130 -3.97 -2.54 8.31
CA PRO A 130 -3.48 -2.09 9.60
C PRO A 130 -1.97 -2.34 9.78
N LEU A 131 -1.44 -3.47 9.29
CA LEU A 131 0.00 -3.76 9.33
C LEU A 131 0.80 -2.72 8.52
N LEU A 132 0.36 -2.43 7.29
CA LEU A 132 1.02 -1.44 6.44
C LEU A 132 0.95 -0.03 7.04
N MET A 133 -0.22 0.36 7.55
CA MET A 133 -0.41 1.67 8.15
C MET A 133 0.39 1.85 9.44
N GLY A 134 0.55 0.81 10.25
CA GLY A 134 1.46 0.83 11.41
C GLY A 134 2.90 1.18 11.02
N ILE A 135 3.38 0.70 9.87
CA ILE A 135 4.75 0.92 9.40
C ILE A 135 4.92 2.27 8.69
N VAL A 136 3.96 2.62 7.83
CA VAL A 136 4.07 3.78 6.93
C VAL A 136 3.59 5.06 7.59
N ALA A 137 2.52 5.00 8.37
CA ALA A 137 1.84 6.17 8.91
C ALA A 137 2.06 6.33 10.42
N THR A 138 1.38 7.33 10.98
CA THR A 138 1.27 7.59 12.42
C THR A 138 0.04 6.86 13.00
N PRO A 139 -0.09 6.76 14.33
CA PRO A 139 -1.25 6.13 14.96
C PRO A 139 -2.60 6.78 14.59
N LEU A 140 -2.60 8.00 14.06
CA LEU A 140 -3.81 8.65 13.50
C LEU A 140 -4.44 7.86 12.33
N ALA A 141 -3.69 6.95 11.70
CA ALA A 141 -4.19 6.05 10.67
C ALA A 141 -5.26 5.06 11.15
N ILE A 142 -5.46 4.91 12.48
CA ILE A 142 -6.58 4.13 13.04
C ILE A 142 -7.92 4.66 12.52
N ILE A 143 -8.06 5.98 12.36
CA ILE A 143 -9.30 6.62 11.94
C ILE A 143 -9.75 6.15 10.54
N PRO A 144 -8.96 6.32 9.46
CA PRO A 144 -9.37 5.90 8.13
C PRO A 144 -9.54 4.38 8.00
N VAL A 145 -8.73 3.59 8.71
CA VAL A 145 -8.88 2.11 8.74
C VAL A 145 -10.20 1.72 9.41
N SER A 146 -10.57 2.40 10.50
CA SER A 146 -11.85 2.19 11.19
C SER A 146 -13.02 2.61 10.30
N CYS A 147 -12.94 3.78 9.65
CA CYS A 147 -13.98 4.23 8.71
C CYS A 147 -14.22 3.22 7.58
N GLY A 148 -13.15 2.69 6.99
CA GLY A 148 -13.24 1.66 5.95
C GLY A 148 -13.82 0.34 6.46
N THR A 149 -13.49 -0.04 7.70
CA THR A 149 -14.03 -1.25 8.35
C THR A 149 -15.52 -1.11 8.63
N ILE A 150 -15.95 0.02 9.19
CA ILE A 150 -17.38 0.30 9.44
C ILE A 150 -18.14 0.33 8.11
N ALA A 151 -17.60 0.95 7.07
CA ALA A 151 -18.22 0.97 5.74
C ALA A 151 -18.43 -0.45 5.17
N TYR A 152 -17.44 -1.34 5.31
CA TYR A 152 -17.56 -2.73 4.86
C TYR A 152 -18.71 -3.48 5.58
N TYR A 153 -18.77 -3.40 6.91
CA TYR A 153 -19.83 -4.04 7.67
C TYR A 153 -21.19 -3.40 7.44
N LEU A 154 -21.23 -2.07 7.24
CA LEU A 154 -22.45 -1.38 6.83
C LEU A 154 -22.96 -1.95 5.51
N PHE A 155 -22.11 -2.15 4.50
CA PHE A 155 -22.53 -2.74 3.22
C PHE A 155 -23.11 -4.14 3.39
N ARG A 156 -22.52 -4.96 4.28
CA ARG A 156 -23.04 -6.28 4.61
C ARG A 156 -24.41 -6.20 5.28
N THR A 157 -24.57 -5.36 6.30
CA THR A 157 -25.84 -5.17 7.01
C THR A 157 -26.92 -4.61 6.08
N LEU A 158 -26.58 -3.68 5.19
CA LEU A 158 -27.51 -3.13 4.20
C LEU A 158 -27.98 -4.21 3.23
N LYS A 159 -27.07 -5.05 2.74
CA LYS A 159 -27.43 -6.17 1.86
C LYS A 159 -28.40 -7.13 2.56
N ASP A 160 -28.10 -7.52 3.80
CA ASP A 160 -28.96 -8.41 4.58
C ASP A 160 -30.34 -7.74 4.83
N ALA A 161 -30.37 -6.46 5.19
CA ALA A 161 -31.59 -5.70 5.42
C ALA A 161 -32.46 -5.55 4.15
N THR A 162 -31.87 -5.39 2.96
CA THR A 162 -32.65 -5.30 1.70
C THR A 162 -33.43 -6.57 1.39
N THR A 163 -32.97 -7.74 1.83
CA THR A 163 -33.71 -9.00 1.63
C THR A 163 -34.98 -9.08 2.49
N ILE A 164 -35.00 -8.35 3.61
CA ILE A 164 -36.12 -8.29 4.57
C ILE A 164 -37.07 -7.13 4.23
N ALA A 165 -36.55 -6.05 3.63
CA ALA A 165 -37.29 -4.83 3.35
C ALA A 165 -38.38 -4.97 2.28
N THR A 166 -38.29 -5.98 1.39
CA THR A 166 -39.26 -6.17 0.30
C THR A 166 -40.67 -6.56 0.76
N SER A 167 -40.87 -6.87 2.05
CA SER A 167 -42.11 -7.44 2.59
C SER A 167 -42.85 -6.60 3.65
N LYS A 168 -42.52 -5.31 3.85
CA LYS A 168 -43.04 -4.53 5.00
C LYS A 168 -43.66 -3.17 4.64
N SER A 169 -44.68 -2.78 5.42
CA SER A 169 -45.48 -1.55 5.29
C SER A 169 -44.81 -0.34 5.95
N VAL A 170 -45.41 0.86 5.81
CA VAL A 170 -44.82 2.15 6.23
C VAL A 170 -44.62 2.26 7.76
N ASP A 171 -45.41 1.59 8.58
CA ASP A 171 -45.26 1.59 10.05
C ASP A 171 -44.04 0.76 10.52
N ASP A 172 -43.51 -0.10 9.67
CA ASP A 172 -42.35 -0.95 9.95
C ASP A 172 -41.00 -0.24 9.72
N VAL A 173 -41.01 1.02 9.27
CA VAL A 173 -39.81 1.78 8.93
C VAL A 173 -38.95 2.08 10.16
N LEU A 174 -39.56 2.40 11.30
CA LEU A 174 -38.84 2.67 12.55
C LEU A 174 -38.17 1.39 13.09
N ALA A 175 -38.87 0.26 12.99
CA ALA A 175 -38.31 -1.05 13.34
C ALA A 175 -37.12 -1.41 12.42
N LEU A 176 -37.20 -1.08 11.13
CA LEU A 176 -36.13 -1.30 10.16
C LEU A 176 -34.89 -0.45 10.48
N TYR A 177 -35.07 0.83 10.84
CA TYR A 177 -33.96 1.68 11.29
C TYR A 177 -33.26 1.12 12.52
N LYS A 178 -34.06 0.75 13.54
CA LYS A 178 -33.54 0.18 14.78
C LYS A 178 -32.77 -1.12 14.51
N THR A 179 -33.31 -1.98 13.65
CA THR A 179 -32.66 -3.24 13.25
C THR A 179 -31.30 -3.00 12.60
N VAL A 180 -31.18 -2.05 11.67
CA VAL A 180 -29.90 -1.76 11.01
C VAL A 180 -28.87 -1.22 11.99
N ILE A 181 -29.26 -0.31 12.88
CA ILE A 181 -28.36 0.26 13.89
C ILE A 181 -27.93 -0.82 14.89
N GLU A 182 -28.88 -1.60 15.41
CA GLU A 182 -28.58 -2.69 16.35
C GLU A 182 -27.69 -3.75 15.70
N ASN A 183 -27.93 -4.10 14.44
CA ASN A 183 -27.09 -5.04 13.69
C ASN A 183 -25.69 -4.50 13.42
N LEU A 184 -25.48 -3.19 13.41
CA LEU A 184 -24.15 -2.60 13.26
C LEU A 184 -23.43 -2.50 14.61
N ILE A 185 -24.11 -1.98 15.64
CA ILE A 185 -23.52 -1.75 16.98
C ILE A 185 -23.26 -3.08 17.70
N ASN A 186 -24.19 -4.03 17.65
CA ASN A 186 -24.04 -5.32 18.32
C ASN A 186 -23.25 -6.34 17.49
N ASN A 187 -22.68 -5.91 16.36
CA ASN A 187 -21.86 -6.78 15.53
C ASN A 187 -20.52 -7.05 16.22
N LYS A 188 -20.43 -8.18 16.91
CA LYS A 188 -19.21 -8.61 17.60
C LYS A 188 -18.00 -8.69 16.66
N ALA A 189 -18.21 -9.11 15.41
CA ALA A 189 -17.13 -9.20 14.42
C ALA A 189 -16.62 -7.82 13.98
N LEU A 190 -17.50 -6.80 13.86
CA LEU A 190 -17.10 -5.41 13.65
C LEU A 190 -16.26 -4.90 14.82
N ILE A 191 -16.74 -5.07 16.06
CA ILE A 191 -16.05 -4.58 17.26
C ILE A 191 -14.67 -5.22 17.37
N LEU A 192 -14.59 -6.55 17.19
CA LEU A 192 -13.33 -7.28 17.21
C LEU A 192 -12.37 -6.78 16.13
N ALA A 193 -12.86 -6.53 14.92
CA ALA A 193 -12.04 -5.98 13.83
C ALA A 193 -11.52 -4.57 14.14
N LEU A 194 -12.34 -3.68 14.68
CA LEU A 194 -11.94 -2.32 15.04
C LEU A 194 -10.86 -2.32 16.12
N VAL A 195 -11.07 -3.10 17.19
CA VAL A 195 -10.12 -3.21 18.30
C VAL A 195 -8.82 -3.84 17.83
N SER A 196 -8.88 -4.96 17.11
CA SER A 196 -7.67 -5.62 16.60
C SER A 196 -6.86 -4.70 15.69
N PHE A 197 -7.50 -4.02 14.73
CA PHE A 197 -6.79 -3.14 13.80
C PHE A 197 -6.18 -1.93 14.51
N ALA A 198 -6.87 -1.34 15.49
CA ALA A 198 -6.32 -0.27 16.30
C ALA A 198 -5.07 -0.72 17.07
N VAL A 199 -5.16 -1.87 17.76
CA VAL A 199 -4.05 -2.43 18.54
C VAL A 199 -2.86 -2.76 17.63
N ILE A 200 -3.08 -3.37 16.47
CA ILE A 200 -2.01 -3.73 15.52
C ILE A 200 -1.28 -2.48 15.03
N ILE A 201 -2.01 -1.43 14.65
CA ILE A 201 -1.40 -0.17 14.19
C ILE A 201 -0.49 0.39 15.30
N ILE A 202 -0.94 0.37 16.55
CA ILE A 202 -0.16 0.86 17.70
C ILE A 202 1.07 -0.03 17.93
N VAL A 203 0.89 -1.34 18.04
CA VAL A 203 1.98 -2.30 18.29
C VAL A 203 3.07 -2.17 17.23
N VAL A 204 2.69 -2.18 15.96
CA VAL A 204 3.63 -2.05 14.83
C VAL A 204 4.31 -0.68 14.83
N TYR A 205 3.57 0.39 15.13
CA TYR A 205 4.12 1.74 15.22
C TYR A 205 5.14 1.88 16.37
N VAL A 206 4.88 1.27 17.53
CA VAL A 206 5.83 1.30 18.65
C VAL A 206 7.06 0.47 18.31
N MET A 207 6.88 -0.75 17.80
CA MET A 207 8.00 -1.64 17.48
C MET A 207 8.92 -1.07 16.40
N LYS A 208 8.38 -0.40 15.36
CA LYS A 208 9.24 0.23 14.34
C LYS A 208 10.06 1.40 14.87
N SER A 209 9.63 2.00 15.99
CA SER A 209 10.28 3.16 16.60
C SER A 209 11.45 2.76 17.50
N PHE A 210 11.67 1.46 17.70
CA PHE A 210 12.82 0.96 18.46
C PHE A 210 14.11 1.08 17.66
N THR A 211 15.21 1.32 18.36
CA THR A 211 16.57 1.50 17.80
C THR A 211 17.27 0.18 17.45
N MET A 212 16.53 -0.92 17.45
CA MET A 212 17.02 -2.27 17.19
C MET A 212 17.33 -2.46 15.70
N ASP A 213 18.29 -3.32 15.41
CA ASP A 213 18.51 -3.78 14.03
C ASP A 213 17.27 -4.58 13.57
N HIS A 214 16.93 -4.44 12.29
CA HIS A 214 15.73 -5.03 11.70
C HIS A 214 14.39 -4.65 12.37
N ALA A 215 14.31 -3.46 12.99
CA ALA A 215 13.09 -3.02 13.68
C ALA A 215 11.83 -3.03 12.80
N PHE A 216 11.95 -2.77 11.49
CA PHE A 216 10.80 -2.78 10.58
C PHE A 216 10.29 -4.21 10.32
N GLU A 217 11.20 -5.15 10.08
CA GLU A 217 10.89 -6.55 9.84
C GLU A 217 10.29 -7.20 11.11
N LEU A 218 10.89 -6.93 12.27
CA LEU A 218 10.38 -7.38 13.55
C LEU A 218 9.00 -6.78 13.84
N ALA A 219 8.78 -5.49 13.56
CA ALA A 219 7.47 -4.87 13.74
C ALA A 219 6.37 -5.55 12.90
N ILE A 220 6.68 -5.94 11.64
CA ILE A 220 5.73 -6.68 10.79
C ILE A 220 5.39 -8.03 11.42
N ILE A 221 6.39 -8.80 11.84
CA ILE A 221 6.20 -10.14 12.40
C ILE A 221 5.42 -10.05 13.72
N THR A 222 5.83 -9.17 14.63
CA THR A 222 5.14 -8.96 15.90
C THR A 222 3.70 -8.51 15.69
N GLY A 223 3.44 -7.60 14.76
CA GLY A 223 2.08 -7.17 14.41
C GLY A 223 1.22 -8.32 13.87
N GLY A 224 1.79 -9.17 13.02
CA GLY A 224 1.11 -10.35 12.48
C GLY A 224 0.76 -11.38 13.56
N VAL A 225 1.72 -11.68 14.45
CA VAL A 225 1.50 -12.58 15.59
C VAL A 225 0.46 -12.00 16.54
N ALA A 226 0.55 -10.71 16.86
CA ALA A 226 -0.44 -10.03 17.69
C ALA A 226 -1.84 -10.08 17.07
N ASN A 227 -1.98 -9.90 15.75
CA ASN A 227 -3.27 -10.03 15.07
C ASN A 227 -3.85 -11.44 15.24
N ILE A 228 -3.05 -12.49 15.02
CA ILE A 228 -3.49 -13.88 15.18
C ILE A 228 -3.98 -14.13 16.61
N LEU A 229 -3.22 -13.68 17.61
CA LEU A 229 -3.60 -13.84 19.02
C LEU A 229 -4.89 -13.09 19.36
N ILE A 230 -5.03 -11.84 18.94
CA ILE A 230 -6.23 -11.03 19.21
C ILE A 230 -7.45 -11.64 18.53
N VAL A 231 -7.33 -12.09 17.28
CA VAL A 231 -8.43 -12.74 16.57
C VAL A 231 -8.81 -14.06 17.24
N LEU A 232 -7.84 -14.86 17.68
CA LEU A 232 -8.11 -16.14 18.35
C LEU A 232 -8.79 -15.96 19.70
N ILE A 233 -8.27 -15.05 20.54
CA ILE A 233 -8.86 -14.71 21.84
C ILE A 233 -10.24 -14.08 21.63
N GLY A 234 -10.34 -13.15 20.69
CA GLY A 234 -11.59 -12.47 20.38
C GLY A 234 -12.66 -13.42 19.88
N ASP A 235 -12.31 -14.35 19.00
CA ASP A 235 -13.27 -15.34 18.54
C ASP A 235 -13.70 -16.29 19.67
N PHE A 236 -12.78 -16.71 20.53
CA PHE A 236 -13.11 -17.51 21.72
C PHE A 236 -14.08 -16.79 22.67
N VAL A 237 -13.86 -15.50 22.94
CA VAL A 237 -14.69 -14.70 23.87
C VAL A 237 -16.05 -14.34 23.25
N PHE A 238 -16.06 -13.94 21.98
CA PHE A 238 -17.25 -13.38 21.34
C PHE A 238 -18.05 -14.41 20.54
N ASN A 239 -17.48 -15.57 20.24
CA ASN A 239 -17.99 -16.59 19.32
C ASN A 239 -18.44 -15.95 18.00
N ALA A 240 -17.55 -15.13 17.43
CA ALA A 240 -17.91 -14.13 16.43
C ALA A 240 -17.76 -14.63 14.98
N THR A 241 -16.98 -15.68 14.72
CA THR A 241 -16.57 -16.07 13.37
C THR A 241 -16.33 -17.59 13.24
N ASN A 242 -17.13 -18.24 12.38
CA ASN A 242 -16.92 -19.64 11.98
C ASN A 242 -15.70 -19.87 11.03
N GLN A 243 -14.85 -18.87 10.79
CA GLN A 243 -13.78 -18.88 9.77
C GLN A 243 -12.41 -18.48 10.31
N ILE A 244 -12.07 -18.89 11.53
CA ILE A 244 -10.76 -18.60 12.18
C ILE A 244 -9.59 -19.00 11.27
N ILE A 245 -9.64 -20.20 10.68
CA ILE A 245 -8.58 -20.74 9.81
C ILE A 245 -8.30 -19.79 8.64
N LEU A 246 -9.36 -19.27 8.03
CA LEU A 246 -9.26 -18.35 6.90
C LEU A 246 -8.62 -17.02 7.33
N MET A 247 -8.94 -16.51 8.53
CA MET A 247 -8.34 -15.30 9.08
C MET A 247 -6.85 -15.48 9.39
N ILE A 248 -6.44 -16.63 9.90
CA ILE A 248 -5.02 -16.95 10.16
C ILE A 248 -4.24 -16.97 8.85
N ILE A 249 -4.72 -17.74 7.85
CA ILE A 249 -4.10 -17.80 6.53
C ILE A 249 -4.04 -16.41 5.90
N GLY A 250 -5.14 -15.66 5.99
CA GLY A 250 -5.21 -14.29 5.50
C GLY A 250 -4.18 -13.36 6.18
N THR A 251 -3.92 -13.56 7.47
CA THR A 251 -2.90 -12.80 8.20
C THR A 251 -1.49 -13.14 7.76
N ILE A 252 -1.18 -14.42 7.55
CA ILE A 252 0.14 -14.86 7.06
C ILE A 252 0.42 -14.27 5.68
N ILE A 253 -0.57 -14.32 4.77
CA ILE A 253 -0.48 -13.68 3.45
C ILE A 253 -0.29 -12.16 3.61
N SER A 254 -1.01 -11.54 4.55
CA SER A 254 -0.89 -10.11 4.82
C SER A 254 0.52 -9.71 5.25
N VAL A 255 1.12 -10.47 6.17
CA VAL A 255 2.51 -10.29 6.61
C VAL A 255 3.48 -10.37 5.43
N ALA A 256 3.33 -11.39 4.58
CA ALA A 256 4.17 -11.56 3.39
C ALA A 256 4.05 -10.36 2.43
N ILE A 257 2.83 -9.90 2.14
CA ILE A 257 2.58 -8.74 1.27
C ILE A 257 3.24 -7.48 1.85
N VAL A 258 3.05 -7.21 3.14
CA VAL A 258 3.61 -6.02 3.79
C VAL A 258 5.13 -6.08 3.84
N TYR A 259 5.71 -7.27 4.04
CA TYR A 259 7.16 -7.47 3.95
C TYR A 259 7.71 -7.14 2.57
N VAL A 260 7.05 -7.60 1.50
CA VAL A 260 7.43 -7.24 0.11
C VAL A 260 7.32 -5.74 -0.12
N ILE A 261 6.23 -5.09 0.34
CA ILE A 261 6.07 -3.64 0.20
C ILE A 261 7.19 -2.89 0.96
N GLN A 262 7.51 -3.33 2.18
CA GLN A 262 8.58 -2.74 2.99
C GLN A 262 9.94 -2.88 2.31
N PHE A 263 10.23 -4.02 1.69
CA PHE A 263 11.46 -4.23 0.92
C PHE A 263 11.61 -3.19 -0.20
N PHE A 264 10.55 -2.89 -0.96
CA PHE A 264 10.61 -1.84 -1.99
C PHE A 264 10.78 -0.44 -1.38
N ARG A 265 10.17 -0.17 -0.22
CA ARG A 265 10.25 1.13 0.46
C ARG A 265 11.65 1.42 1.02
N LEU A 266 12.22 0.52 1.81
CA LEU A 266 13.47 0.73 2.54
C LEU A 266 14.24 -0.58 2.68
N THR A 267 15.54 -0.55 2.37
CA THR A 267 16.46 -1.66 2.67
C THR A 267 17.72 -1.05 3.25
N LEU A 268 18.11 -1.54 4.42
CA LEU A 268 19.23 -1.05 5.21
C LEU A 268 20.30 -2.14 5.28
N GLU A 269 21.57 -1.73 5.31
CA GLU A 269 22.70 -2.63 5.46
C GLU A 269 23.19 -2.61 6.91
N TYR A 270 22.69 -3.55 7.71
CA TYR A 270 22.98 -3.62 9.15
C TYR A 270 24.39 -4.16 9.47
N THR A 271 25.12 -4.70 8.49
CA THR A 271 26.51 -5.16 8.68
C THR A 271 27.52 -4.00 8.64
N ALA A 272 27.22 -2.93 7.90
CA ALA A 272 28.08 -1.77 7.73
C ALA A 272 27.64 -0.59 8.64
N VAL A 273 27.27 -0.88 9.88
CA VAL A 273 26.82 0.16 10.84
C VAL A 273 28.01 0.95 11.35
N GLU A 274 27.94 2.27 11.21
CA GLU A 274 28.96 3.20 11.71
C GLU A 274 28.40 3.97 12.92
N ARG A 275 29.24 4.19 13.94
CA ARG A 275 28.93 5.06 15.08
C ARG A 275 29.79 6.29 14.96
N VAL A 276 29.16 7.41 14.64
CA VAL A 276 29.84 8.69 14.42
C VAL A 276 29.52 9.65 15.56
N GLN A 277 30.50 10.48 15.90
CA GLN A 277 30.34 11.56 16.87
C GLN A 277 30.33 12.89 16.11
N PHE A 278 29.37 13.74 16.41
CA PHE A 278 29.34 15.12 15.94
C PHE A 278 29.47 16.03 17.15
N GLU A 279 30.32 17.04 17.06
CA GLU A 279 30.46 18.09 18.05
C GLU A 279 29.97 19.38 17.42
N ASP A 280 29.15 20.10 18.17
CA ASP A 280 28.75 21.49 17.91
C ASP A 280 29.15 22.33 19.13
N ASP A 281 29.10 23.65 19.02
CA ASP A 281 29.60 24.60 20.02
C ASP A 281 29.03 24.35 21.43
N GLU A 282 27.82 23.77 21.52
CA GLU A 282 27.14 23.47 22.79
C GLU A 282 26.98 21.97 23.11
N TYR A 283 27.12 21.05 22.14
CA TYR A 283 26.71 19.65 22.32
C TYR A 283 27.56 18.61 21.58
N TYR A 284 27.72 17.43 22.21
CA TYR A 284 28.19 16.21 21.56
C TYR A 284 27.01 15.29 21.21
N TYR A 285 26.88 14.93 19.93
CA TYR A 285 25.90 13.99 19.42
C TYR A 285 26.55 12.64 19.08
N TYR A 286 26.02 11.56 19.64
CA TYR A 286 26.38 10.19 19.28
C TYR A 286 25.30 9.62 18.36
N VAL A 287 25.64 9.38 17.10
CA VAL A 287 24.68 8.93 16.09
C VAL A 287 25.06 7.55 15.55
N LYS A 288 24.07 6.66 15.46
CA LYS A 288 24.19 5.39 14.75
C LYS A 288 23.78 5.60 13.29
N ALA A 289 24.74 5.56 12.37
CA ALA A 289 24.51 5.64 10.93
C ALA A 289 24.33 4.23 10.36
N VAL A 290 23.17 3.97 9.76
CA VAL A 290 22.90 2.72 9.04
C VAL A 290 22.80 3.04 7.55
N PRO A 291 23.75 2.58 6.71
CA PRO A 291 23.74 2.90 5.29
C PRO A 291 22.54 2.26 4.58
N LYS A 292 22.01 3.01 3.59
CA LYS A 292 20.98 2.51 2.69
C LYS A 292 21.66 1.73 1.58
N VAL A 293 21.21 0.50 1.31
CA VAL A 293 21.74 -0.29 0.20
C VAL A 293 21.39 0.41 -1.12
N LYS A 294 22.40 0.91 -1.82
CA LYS A 294 22.29 1.42 -3.20
C LYS A 294 23.23 0.62 -4.08
N VAL A 295 22.67 -0.05 -5.08
CA VAL A 295 23.48 -0.76 -6.08
C VAL A 295 23.43 0.04 -7.36
N THR A 296 24.58 0.52 -7.83
CA THR A 296 24.70 1.14 -9.14
C THR A 296 24.42 0.08 -10.19
N THR A 297 23.48 0.33 -11.11
CA THR A 297 23.24 -0.59 -12.23
C THR A 297 24.53 -0.72 -13.03
N PRO A 298 25.03 -1.94 -13.29
CA PRO A 298 26.22 -2.09 -14.11
C PRO A 298 25.96 -1.51 -15.49
N GLU A 299 26.74 -0.50 -15.89
CA GLU A 299 26.71 0.03 -17.24
C GLU A 299 27.20 -1.07 -18.19
N MET A 300 26.40 -1.41 -19.20
CA MET A 300 26.83 -2.31 -20.26
C MET A 300 27.93 -1.60 -21.06
N SER A 301 29.20 -1.87 -20.76
CA SER A 301 30.28 -1.47 -21.65
C SER A 301 30.25 -2.39 -22.87
N VAL A 302 29.73 -1.87 -23.98
CA VAL A 302 29.77 -2.57 -25.26
C VAL A 302 31.22 -2.50 -25.75
N LYS A 303 31.99 -3.57 -25.53
CA LYS A 303 33.29 -3.73 -26.19
C LYS A 303 33.03 -3.88 -27.69
N ARG A 304 33.28 -2.81 -28.46
CA ARG A 304 33.34 -2.89 -29.92
C ARG A 304 34.61 -3.64 -30.29
N TYR A 305 34.46 -4.84 -30.82
CA TYR A 305 35.56 -5.53 -31.50
C TYR A 305 35.67 -4.94 -32.91
N THR A 306 36.61 -4.03 -33.13
CA THR A 306 36.99 -3.63 -34.49
C THR A 306 37.67 -4.84 -35.14
N THR A 307 37.08 -5.39 -36.20
CA THR A 307 37.74 -6.44 -36.99
C THR A 307 38.90 -5.80 -37.74
N PRO A 308 40.17 -6.19 -37.54
CA PRO A 308 41.27 -5.68 -38.34
C PRO A 308 41.05 -6.11 -39.79
N GLN A 309 40.90 -5.12 -40.66
CA GLN A 309 40.81 -5.32 -42.10
C GLN A 309 42.16 -5.91 -42.55
N HIS A 310 42.14 -7.15 -43.06
CA HIS A 310 43.32 -7.82 -43.62
C HIS A 310 43.92 -6.94 -44.73
N VAL A 311 44.99 -6.21 -44.41
CA VAL A 311 45.90 -5.66 -45.42
C VAL A 311 46.68 -6.85 -45.97
N LYS A 312 46.44 -7.19 -47.24
CA LYS A 312 47.30 -8.12 -47.98
C LYS A 312 48.68 -7.48 -48.12
N VAL A 313 49.65 -7.98 -47.36
CA VAL A 313 51.07 -7.65 -47.55
C VAL A 313 51.61 -8.67 -48.54
N ASN A 314 52.04 -8.21 -49.72
CA ASN A 314 52.80 -9.01 -50.68
C ASN A 314 54.19 -9.28 -50.09
N GLU A 315 54.57 -10.55 -50.08
CA GLU A 315 55.92 -11.01 -49.76
C GLU A 315 56.93 -10.48 -50.78
N THR A 316 57.92 -9.73 -50.31
CA THR A 316 59.23 -9.69 -50.96
C THR A 316 60.29 -9.55 -49.87
N THR A 317 61.16 -10.56 -49.86
CA THR A 317 62.38 -10.73 -49.06
C THR A 317 63.35 -9.57 -49.24
N GLU A 318 63.98 -9.10 -48.16
CA GLU A 318 65.43 -8.83 -48.12
C GLU A 318 65.90 -8.49 -46.69
N GLU A 319 67.10 -8.97 -46.39
CA GLU A 319 67.83 -8.95 -45.12
C GLU A 319 68.25 -7.53 -44.70
N ASN A 320 68.27 -7.25 -43.40
CA ASN A 320 69.47 -6.84 -42.64
C ASN A 320 69.18 -6.01 -41.38
N GLU A 321 70.07 -6.24 -40.42
CA GLU A 321 70.56 -5.33 -39.39
C GLU A 321 69.84 -5.19 -38.03
N ILE A 322 70.74 -5.21 -37.05
CA ILE A 322 70.65 -5.22 -35.60
C ILE A 322 70.72 -3.75 -35.15
N ASP A 323 69.97 -3.32 -34.13
CA ASP A 323 70.51 -2.57 -32.98
C ASP A 323 69.45 -1.99 -32.02
N GLU A 324 69.72 -2.20 -30.73
CA GLU A 324 69.60 -1.33 -29.56
C GLU A 324 68.40 -0.41 -29.24
N PHE A 325 67.90 -0.61 -28.01
CA PHE A 325 67.62 0.37 -26.94
C PHE A 325 66.71 1.61 -27.21
N SER A 326 65.63 1.72 -26.43
CA SER A 326 65.48 2.76 -25.38
C SER A 326 64.05 2.84 -24.86
N ASP A 327 63.92 2.80 -23.53
CA ASP A 327 62.76 3.28 -22.78
C ASP A 327 62.37 4.71 -23.18
N THR A 328 61.08 5.01 -23.20
CA THR A 328 60.60 6.36 -22.88
C THR A 328 59.23 6.28 -22.23
N GLN A 329 59.22 6.36 -20.90
CA GLN A 329 58.08 6.83 -20.13
C GLN A 329 57.83 8.29 -20.49
N THR A 330 56.57 8.67 -20.69
CA THR A 330 56.18 10.08 -20.62
C THR A 330 54.87 10.22 -19.87
N ASN A 331 55.01 10.70 -18.64
CA ASN A 331 53.96 11.28 -17.81
C ASN A 331 53.22 12.38 -18.56
N ILE A 332 51.89 12.42 -18.46
CA ILE A 332 51.13 13.65 -18.69
C ILE A 332 50.31 13.94 -17.43
N ASN A 333 50.50 15.19 -16.99
CA ASN A 333 50.24 15.77 -15.70
C ASN A 333 48.75 16.08 -15.50
N LEU A 334 48.24 15.83 -14.28
CA LEU A 334 46.91 16.23 -13.83
C LEU A 334 46.97 17.67 -13.33
N GLU A 335 46.70 18.63 -14.20
CA GLU A 335 46.41 20.00 -13.76
C GLU A 335 45.70 20.79 -14.87
N ASP A 336 44.48 20.41 -15.25
CA ASP A 336 43.61 21.32 -16.02
C ASP A 336 42.14 20.87 -16.14
N ILE A 337 41.37 20.77 -15.04
CA ILE A 337 39.91 20.99 -15.11
C ILE A 337 39.43 21.55 -13.76
N ARG A 338 39.59 22.86 -13.59
CA ARG A 338 38.86 23.63 -12.57
C ARG A 338 38.34 24.91 -13.22
N ARG A 339 37.21 24.81 -13.92
CA ARG A 339 36.25 25.88 -14.25
C ARG A 339 35.15 25.30 -15.15
N ASP A 340 33.99 25.04 -14.55
CA ASP A 340 32.69 25.63 -14.91
C ASP A 340 31.54 24.92 -14.17
#